data_AF-A0A9P5P8W4-F1
#
_entry.id   AF-A0A9P5P8W4-F1
#
_cell.length_a   1.000
_cell.length_b   1.000
_cell.length_c   1.000
_cell.angle_alpha   90.00
_cell.angle_beta   90.00
_cell.angle_gamma   90.00
#
_symmetry.space_group_name_H-M   'P 1'
#
loop_
_entity.id
_entity.type
_entity.pdbx_description
1 polymer ?
#
loop_
_entity_poly.entity_id
_entity_poly.type
_entity_poly.pdbx_seq_one_letter_code
_entity_poly.pdbx_strand_id
1 'polypeptide(L)' 'YRSVIATMWSISDSHAPQVANDVYRFLFKDGKNDSTQVAEALHYAIQNLQLNTQPSFATWVPFIHIGV' A
#
# COMPACT_ATOMS: atom_id res chain seq x y z
N TYR A 1 -17.10 -6.67 0.35
CA TYR A 1 -15.78 -6.05 0.56
C TYR A 1 -15.99 -4.72 1.25
N ARG A 2 -15.28 -4.44 2.36
CA ARG A 2 -15.38 -3.17 3.08
C ARG A 2 -14.34 -2.15 2.62
N SER A 3 -13.17 -2.64 2.20
CA SER A 3 -12.07 -1.84 1.68
C SER A 3 -11.35 -2.58 0.54
N VAL A 4 -10.86 -1.82 -0.44
CA VAL A 4 -10.10 -2.28 -1.60
C VAL A 4 -8.89 -1.37 -1.81
N ILE A 5 -7.72 -1.97 -2.03
CA ILE A 5 -6.53 -1.27 -2.55
C ILE A 5 -6.40 -1.63 -4.04
N ALA A 6 -6.15 -0.62 -4.86
CA ALA A 6 -5.99 -0.77 -6.30
C ALA A 6 -4.91 0.18 -6.86
N THR A 7 -4.60 0.03 -8.15
CA THR A 7 -3.74 0.94 -8.89
C THR A 7 -4.52 1.56 -10.05
N MET A 8 -4.38 2.87 -10.25
CA MET A 8 -5.06 3.59 -11.34
C MET A 8 -4.49 3.30 -12.73
N TRP A 9 -3.21 2.91 -12.81
CA TRP A 9 -2.54 2.48 -14.04
C TRP A 9 -1.55 1.35 -13.76
N SER A 10 -0.95 0.82 -14.83
CA SER A 10 0.07 -0.22 -14.75
C SER A 10 1.30 0.27 -14.00
N ILE A 11 1.68 -0.47 -12.96
CA ILE A 11 2.92 -0.26 -12.21
C ILE A 11 3.91 -1.36 -12.54
N SER A 12 5.20 -1.12 -12.26
CA SER A 12 6.20 -2.18 -12.34
C SER A 12 5.93 -3.23 -11.26
N ASP A 13 5.93 -4.51 -11.68
CA ASP A 13 5.80 -5.67 -10.81
C ASP A 13 6.88 -5.72 -9.72
N SER A 14 7.99 -5.00 -9.86
CA SER A 14 9.03 -4.93 -8.83
C SER A 14 8.56 -4.25 -7.53
N HIS A 15 7.61 -3.31 -7.61
CA HIS A 15 7.19 -2.49 -6.47
C HIS A 15 5.87 -2.95 -5.84
N ALA A 16 4.99 -3.58 -6.63
CA ALA A 16 3.69 -4.04 -6.14
C ALA A 16 3.80 -5.03 -4.96
N PRO A 17 4.68 -6.05 -4.99
CA PRO A 17 4.85 -6.99 -3.88
C PRO A 17 5.38 -6.32 -2.61
N GLN A 18 6.25 -5.31 -2.75
CA GLN A 18 6.75 -4.55 -1.60
C GLN A 18 5.62 -3.79 -0.92
N VAL A 19 4.83 -3.03 -1.67
CA VAL A 19 3.69 -2.26 -1.12
C VAL A 19 2.69 -3.20 -0.46
N ALA A 20 2.33 -4.32 -1.11
CA ALA A 20 1.43 -5.31 -0.53
C ALA A 20 1.98 -5.91 0.78
N ASN A 21 3.27 -6.28 0.80
CA ASN A 21 3.91 -6.80 1.99
C ASN A 21 3.90 -5.78 3.14
N ASP A 22 4.19 -4.51 2.88
CA ASP A 22 4.22 -3.47 3.90
C ASP A 22 2.81 -3.18 4.45
N VAL A 23 1.80 -3.14 3.57
CA VAL A 23 0.39 -3.02 3.98
C VAL A 23 -0.01 -4.17 4.90
N TYR A 24 0.24 -5.42 4.50
CA TYR A 24 -0.16 -6.57 5.32
C TYR A 24 0.64 -6.65 6.63
N ARG A 25 1.93 -6.33 6.61
CA ARG A 25 2.72 -6.26 7.85
C ARG A 25 2.17 -5.21 8.82
N PHE A 26 1.74 -4.06 8.31
CA PHE A 26 1.11 -3.03 9.13
C PHE A 26 -0.21 -3.53 9.72
N LEU A 27 -1.09 -4.09 8.88
CA LEU A 27 -2.41 -4.57 9.28
C LEU A 27 -2.37 -5.75 10.24
N PHE A 28 -1.31 -6.55 10.25
CA PHE A 28 -1.18 -7.76 11.08
C PHE A 28 -0.12 -7.64 12.19
N LYS A 29 0.42 -6.43 12.45
CA LYS A 29 1.57 -6.20 13.33
C LYS A 29 1.43 -6.81 14.73
N ASP A 30 0.20 -6.97 15.23
CA ASP A 30 -0.11 -7.55 16.55
C ASP A 30 -1.10 -8.72 16.48
N GLY A 31 -1.20 -9.40 15.33
CA GLY A 31 -2.14 -10.51 15.11
C GLY A 31 -3.62 -10.10 15.06
N LYS A 32 -3.92 -8.81 15.20
CA LYS A 32 -5.26 -8.23 15.00
C LYS A 32 -5.38 -7.74 13.58
N ASN A 33 -6.38 -8.23 12.85
CA ASN A 33 -6.75 -7.70 11.54
C ASN A 33 -7.70 -6.51 11.73
N ASP A 34 -7.17 -5.30 11.75
CA ASP A 34 -7.99 -4.09 11.80
C ASP A 34 -8.16 -3.51 10.39
N SER A 35 -9.26 -3.89 9.73
CA SER A 35 -9.58 -3.40 8.39
C SER A 35 -9.86 -1.89 8.33
N THR A 36 -10.05 -1.22 9.46
CA THR A 36 -10.24 0.24 9.49
C THR A 36 -8.93 1.01 9.25
N GLN A 37 -7.79 0.34 9.40
CA GLN A 37 -6.46 0.93 9.25
C GLN A 37 -5.89 0.78 7.83
N VAL A 38 -6.66 0.27 6.86
CA VAL A 38 -6.15 0.00 5.50
C VAL A 38 -5.64 1.28 4.81
N ALA A 39 -6.31 2.41 5.02
CA ALA A 39 -5.85 3.70 4.49
C ALA A 39 -4.49 4.11 5.07
N GLU A 40 -4.31 3.94 6.38
CA GLU A 40 -3.06 4.24 7.08
C GLU A 40 -1.94 3.28 6.67
N ALA A 41 -2.25 1.98 6.57
CA ALA A 41 -1.33 0.95 6.11
C ALA A 41 -0.83 1.23 4.68
N LEU A 42 -1.73 1.64 3.78
CA LEU A 42 -1.34 2.04 2.42
C LEU A 42 -0.45 3.29 2.43
N HIS A 43 -0.81 4.29 3.24
CA HIS A 43 -0.01 5.51 3.37
C HIS A 43 1.41 5.20 3.86
N TYR A 44 1.54 4.36 4.88
CA TYR A 44 2.82 3.88 5.40
C TYR A 44 3.65 3.14 4.34
N ALA A 45 3.03 2.20 3.62
CA ALA A 45 3.70 1.44 2.57
C ALA A 45 4.25 2.33 1.45
N ILE A 46 3.50 3.36 1.05
CA ILE A 46 3.93 4.32 0.03
C ILE A 46 5.09 5.20 0.52
N GLN A 47 5.07 5.64 1.78
CA GLN A 47 6.23 6.34 2.36
C GLN A 47 7.46 5.44 2.38
N ASN A 48 7.30 4.18 2.79
CA ASN A 48 8.41 3.22 2.84
C ASN A 48 8.99 2.94 1.45
N LEU A 49 8.14 2.82 0.43
CA LEU A 49 8.56 2.69 -0.96
C LEU A 49 9.41 3.89 -1.41
N GLN A 50 8.97 5.11 -1.10
CA GLN A 50 9.68 6.35 -1.46
C GLN A 50 11.06 6.45 -0.80
N LEU A 51 11.14 6.13 0.50
CA LEU A 51 12.40 6.21 1.25
C LEU A 51 13.45 5.21 0.75
N ASN A 52 13.03 3.99 0.42
CA ASN A 52 13.96 2.91 0.07
C ASN A 52 14.37 2.90 -1.41
N THR A 53 13.53 3.43 -2.31
CA THR A 53 13.75 3.29 -3.77
C THR A 53 13.81 4.60 -4.53
N GLN A 54 13.44 5.75 -3.93
CA GLN A 54 13.31 7.05 -4.60
C GLN A 54 12.66 6.93 -6.00
N PRO A 55 11.48 6.29 -6.10
CA PRO A 55 10.91 5.93 -7.37
C PRO A 55 10.27 7.15 -8.04
N SER A 56 10.11 7.09 -9.36
CA SER A 56 9.38 8.12 -10.10
C SER A 56 7.93 8.26 -9.63
N PHE A 57 7.31 9.43 -9.85
CA PHE A 57 5.90 9.65 -9.53
C PHE A 57 4.97 8.63 -10.19
N ALA A 58 5.29 8.19 -11.41
CA ALA A 58 4.49 7.19 -12.13
C ALA A 58 4.43 5.84 -11.39
N THR A 59 5.38 5.57 -10.49
CA THR A 59 5.46 4.31 -9.74
C THR A 59 4.57 4.28 -8.51
N TRP A 60 4.51 5.37 -7.73
CA TRP A 60 3.90 5.36 -6.39
C TRP A 60 2.59 6.16 -6.29
N VAL A 61 2.35 7.13 -7.18
CA VAL A 61 1.10 7.89 -7.21
C VAL A 61 -0.15 7.05 -7.57
N PRO A 62 -0.11 5.95 -8.36
CA PRO A 62 -1.34 5.28 -8.78
C PRO A 62 -2.07 4.53 -7.67
N PHE A 63 -1.43 4.29 -6.52
CA PHE A 63 -2.02 3.50 -5.45
C PHE A 63 -3.19 4.24 -4.81
N ILE A 64 -4.35 3.61 -4.81
CA ILE A 64 -5.58 4.15 -4.24
C ILE A 64 -6.20 3.16 -3.26
N HIS A 65 -6.90 3.71 -2.28
CA HIS A 65 -7.73 2.98 -1.33
C HIS A 65 -9.18 3.44 -1.49
N ILE A 66 -10.11 2.49 -1.60
CA ILE A 66 -11.55 2.73 -1.69
C ILE A 66 -12.25 1.88 -0.64
N GLY A 67 -12.97 2.53 0.28
CA GLY A 67 -13.79 1.87 1.29
C GLY A 67 -13.61 2.47 2.68
N VAL A 68 -14.16 1.75 3.67
CA VAL A 68 -14.22 2.13 5.09
C VAL A 68 -13.72 0.98 5.96
#